data_AF-A0A822D1N7-F1
#
_entry.id   AF-A0A822D1N7-F1
#
_cell.length_a   1.000
_cell.length_b   1.000
_cell.length_c   1.000
_cell.angle_alpha   90.00
_cell.angle_beta   90.00
_cell.angle_gamma   90.00
#
_symmetry.space_group_name_H-M   'P 1'
#
loop_
_entity.id
_entity.type
_entity.pdbx_description
1 polymer ?
#
loop_
_entity_poly.entity_id
_entity_poly.type
_entity_poly.pdbx_seq_one_letter_code
_entity_poly.pdbx_strand_id
1 'polypeptide(L)'
;TIRSQQSQRESLQRDYIYLLQTSLSTEDGRLFGGTKHRDRLKELLADCRKRDPSLPSFDSMEGPGLYIDSYGFKHEKSNENDRLQYICVKLAHFYDSKAHSTDENVWRSLLRTFQNSSTIPKTLKYLVRQGIPNHLRSEVWHIFIQKQINHIRKEKGVSYYQSLSHLLPNSDLNNKFEKQIALDLHRTMPSNIRFSNKDSDGRVTS
;
A
#
# COMPACT_ATOMS: atom_id res chain seq x y z
N THR A 1 21.25 -18.60 19.64
CA THR A 1 20.39 -19.80 19.64
C THR A 1 18.90 -19.45 19.78
N ILE A 2 18.47 -18.68 20.79
CA ILE A 2 17.05 -18.28 20.97
C ILE A 2 16.57 -17.22 19.95
N ARG A 3 17.33 -16.14 19.71
CA ARG A 3 16.94 -15.10 18.73
C ARG A 3 16.78 -15.64 17.30
N SER A 4 17.67 -16.55 16.89
CA SER A 4 17.60 -17.21 15.57
C SER A 4 16.33 -18.04 15.42
N GLN A 5 15.97 -18.83 16.43
CA GLN A 5 14.72 -19.60 16.46
C GLN A 5 13.48 -18.70 16.42
N GLN A 6 13.52 -17.56 17.12
CA GLN A 6 12.43 -16.59 17.10
C GLN A 6 12.25 -15.95 15.72
N SER A 7 13.34 -15.54 15.06
CA SER A 7 13.29 -15.00 13.70
C SER A 7 12.81 -16.05 12.68
N GLN A 8 13.23 -17.31 12.81
CA GLN A 8 12.74 -18.39 11.95
C GLN A 8 11.24 -18.63 12.15
N ARG A 9 10.76 -18.62 13.40
CA ARG A 9 9.32 -18.74 13.71
C ARG A 9 8.52 -17.61 13.08
N GLU A 10 8.97 -16.36 13.20
CA GLU A 10 8.28 -15.22 12.60
C GLU A 10 8.28 -15.28 11.06
N SER A 11 9.36 -15.78 10.44
CA SER A 11 9.37 -16.03 8.99
C SER A 11 8.33 -17.05 8.57
N LEU A 12 8.26 -18.19 9.27
CA LEU A 12 7.26 -19.23 8.96
C LEU A 12 5.83 -18.74 9.17
N GLN A 13 5.60 -17.89 10.18
CA GLN A 13 4.29 -17.27 10.42
C GLN A 13 3.89 -16.36 9.26
N ARG A 14 4.82 -15.54 8.75
CA ARG A 14 4.61 -14.70 7.56
C ARG A 14 4.33 -15.53 6.32
N ASP A 15 5.12 -16.57 6.06
CA ASP A 15 4.96 -17.45 4.90
C ASP A 15 3.60 -18.16 4.94
N TYR A 16 3.18 -18.62 6.12
CA TYR A 16 1.86 -19.19 6.35
C TYR A 16 0.73 -18.20 6.03
N ILE A 17 0.83 -16.95 6.51
CA ILE A 17 -0.16 -15.90 6.23
C ILE A 17 -0.23 -15.62 4.73
N TYR A 18 0.92 -15.50 4.07
CA TYR A 18 0.99 -15.25 2.63
C TYR A 18 0.30 -16.36 1.84
N LEU A 19 0.61 -17.63 2.12
CA LEU A 19 -0.05 -18.78 1.50
C LEU A 19 -1.56 -18.71 1.71
N LEU A 20 -2.00 -18.44 2.94
CA LEU A 20 -3.42 -18.36 3.25
C LEU A 20 -4.14 -17.23 2.50
N GLN A 21 -3.51 -16.06 2.35
CA GLN A 21 -4.04 -14.96 1.54
C GLN A 21 -4.20 -15.37 0.07
N THR A 22 -3.19 -16.02 -0.50
CA THR A 22 -3.24 -16.47 -1.89
C THR A 22 -4.35 -17.50 -2.09
N SER A 23 -4.54 -18.42 -1.15
CA SER A 23 -5.62 -19.42 -1.21
C SER A 23 -7.01 -18.82 -1.02
N LEU A 24 -7.16 -17.80 -0.18
CA LEU A 24 -8.44 -17.11 0.03
C LEU A 24 -8.84 -16.21 -1.16
N SER A 25 -7.86 -15.79 -1.96
CA SER A 25 -8.08 -14.92 -3.12
C SER A 25 -8.43 -15.67 -4.41
N THR A 26 -8.43 -17.02 -4.41
CA THR A 26 -8.84 -17.81 -5.58
C THR A 26 -10.35 -17.84 -5.72
N GLU A 27 -10.86 -17.99 -6.96
CA GLU A 27 -12.30 -18.01 -7.26
C GLU A 27 -13.08 -19.09 -6.49
N ASP A 28 -12.42 -20.20 -6.17
CA ASP A 28 -13.01 -21.27 -5.37
C ASP A 28 -13.07 -20.92 -3.87
N GLY A 29 -12.14 -20.08 -3.37
CA GLY A 29 -12.08 -19.64 -1.98
C GLY A 29 -12.06 -20.79 -0.93
N ARG A 30 -11.81 -22.03 -1.36
CA ARG A 30 -11.91 -23.22 -0.51
C ARG A 30 -10.61 -23.41 0.25
N LEU A 31 -10.65 -23.10 1.54
CA LEU A 31 -9.59 -23.51 2.46
C LEU A 31 -9.69 -25.01 2.74
N PHE A 32 -8.77 -25.79 2.18
CA PHE A 32 -8.60 -27.19 2.53
C PHE A 32 -8.02 -27.30 3.95
N GLY A 33 -8.82 -27.75 4.91
CA GLY A 33 -8.40 -27.84 6.31
C GLY A 33 -9.50 -27.53 7.33
N GLY A 34 -10.71 -27.18 6.87
CA GLY A 34 -11.85 -26.90 7.75
C GLY A 34 -11.55 -25.74 8.69
N THR A 35 -11.86 -25.90 9.98
CA THR A 35 -11.66 -24.83 10.97
C THR A 35 -10.20 -24.61 11.37
N LYS A 36 -9.27 -25.50 10.98
CA LYS A 36 -7.87 -25.46 11.43
C LYS A 36 -7.19 -24.12 11.11
N HIS A 37 -7.39 -23.60 9.90
CA HIS A 37 -6.78 -22.33 9.49
C HIS A 37 -7.37 -21.14 10.25
N ARG A 38 -8.68 -21.16 10.48
CA ARG A 38 -9.38 -20.16 11.28
C ARG A 38 -8.87 -20.15 12.71
N ASP A 39 -8.79 -21.32 13.33
CA ASP A 39 -8.37 -21.46 14.73
C ASP A 39 -6.89 -21.05 14.89
N ARG A 40 -6.04 -21.40 13.91
CA ARG A 40 -4.65 -20.95 13.86
C ARG A 40 -4.53 -19.43 13.72
N LEU A 41 -5.35 -18.80 12.86
CA LEU A 41 -5.38 -17.34 12.74
C LEU A 41 -5.83 -16.66 14.03
N LYS A 42 -6.82 -17.23 14.74
CA LYS A 42 -7.25 -16.74 16.06
C LYS A 42 -6.09 -16.73 17.06
N GLU A 43 -5.33 -17.82 17.15
CA GLU A 43 -4.14 -17.91 18.01
C GLU A 43 -3.08 -16.87 17.62
N LEU A 44 -2.73 -16.78 16.34
CA LEU A 44 -1.73 -15.84 15.84
C LEU A 44 -2.14 -14.39 16.11
N LEU A 45 -3.41 -14.07 15.90
CA LEU A 45 -3.95 -12.74 16.17
C LEU A 45 -3.90 -12.40 17.66
N ALA A 46 -4.30 -13.32 18.54
CA ALA A 46 -4.21 -13.13 19.99
C ALA A 46 -2.77 -12.87 20.44
N ASP A 47 -1.80 -13.62 19.91
CA ASP A 47 -0.37 -13.42 20.21
C ASP A 47 0.18 -12.10 19.67
N CYS A 48 -0.23 -11.67 18.48
CA CYS A 48 0.18 -10.37 17.93
C CYS A 48 -0.45 -9.21 18.70
N ARG A 49 -1.71 -9.33 19.15
CA ARG A 49 -2.41 -8.34 19.96
C ARG A 49 -1.74 -8.05 21.30
N LYS A 50 -1.07 -9.05 21.91
CA LYS A 50 -0.25 -8.84 23.13
C LYS A 50 0.88 -7.82 22.90
N ARG A 51 1.36 -7.71 21.66
CA ARG A 51 2.44 -6.78 21.25
C ARG A 51 1.90 -5.49 20.62
N ASP A 52 0.76 -5.56 19.95
CA ASP A 52 0.08 -4.42 19.33
C ASP A 52 -1.44 -4.52 19.57
N PRO A 53 -1.94 -3.85 20.63
CA PRO A 53 -3.36 -3.86 20.96
C PRO A 53 -4.28 -3.21 19.90
N SER A 54 -3.72 -2.47 18.93
CA SER A 54 -4.48 -1.79 17.88
C SER A 54 -4.97 -2.73 16.77
N LEU A 55 -4.43 -3.95 16.69
CA LEU A 55 -4.92 -4.99 15.79
C LEU A 55 -6.42 -5.26 16.03
N PRO A 56 -7.18 -5.77 15.05
CA PRO A 56 -8.57 -6.17 15.26
C PRO A 56 -8.67 -7.37 16.22
N SER A 57 -9.81 -7.56 16.87
CA SER A 57 -10.12 -8.81 17.59
C SER A 57 -10.99 -9.70 16.69
N PHE A 58 -10.93 -11.02 16.88
CA PHE A 58 -11.74 -11.91 16.06
C PHE A 58 -13.25 -11.67 16.29
N ASP A 59 -13.65 -11.41 17.54
CA ASP A 59 -15.05 -11.16 17.92
C ASP A 59 -15.56 -9.82 17.37
N SER A 60 -14.72 -8.77 17.34
CA SER A 60 -15.08 -7.49 16.70
C SER A 60 -15.33 -7.59 15.19
N MET A 61 -15.00 -8.74 14.57
CA MET A 61 -15.17 -8.99 13.15
C MET A 61 -16.36 -9.90 12.84
N GLU A 62 -17.14 -10.29 13.85
CA GLU A 62 -18.41 -10.99 13.62
C GLU A 62 -19.45 -10.01 13.06
N GLY A 63 -19.94 -10.33 11.85
CA GLY A 63 -20.97 -9.57 11.16
C GLY A 63 -20.49 -8.91 9.86
N PRO A 64 -21.44 -8.54 8.98
CA PRO A 64 -21.13 -7.78 7.78
C PRO A 64 -20.63 -6.38 8.17
N GLY A 65 -19.65 -5.88 7.43
CA GLY A 65 -19.09 -4.56 7.69
C GLY A 65 -18.12 -4.13 6.60
N LEU A 66 -17.58 -2.94 6.77
CA LEU A 66 -16.61 -2.35 5.86
C LEU A 66 -15.27 -2.14 6.58
N TYR A 67 -14.16 -2.29 5.87
CA TYR A 67 -12.89 -1.75 6.32
C TYR A 67 -12.21 -0.95 5.22
N ILE A 68 -11.32 -0.06 5.64
CA ILE A 68 -10.49 0.74 4.74
C ILE A 68 -9.06 0.24 4.87
N ASP A 69 -8.41 -0.06 3.74
CA ASP A 69 -7.00 -0.46 3.72
C ASP A 69 -6.05 0.74 3.87
N SER A 70 -4.74 0.48 3.91
CA SER A 70 -3.73 1.53 4.05
C SER A 70 -3.62 2.48 2.85
N TYR A 71 -4.28 2.17 1.73
CA TYR A 71 -4.33 3.02 0.54
C TYR A 71 -5.67 3.74 0.38
N GLY A 72 -6.61 3.52 1.31
CA GLY A 72 -7.91 4.17 1.31
C GLY A 72 -9.00 3.40 0.55
N PHE A 73 -8.78 2.17 0.11
CA PHE A 73 -9.84 1.39 -0.54
C PHE A 73 -10.75 0.74 0.50
N LYS A 74 -12.06 0.85 0.24
CA LYS A 74 -13.14 0.21 0.97
C LYS A 74 -13.25 -1.25 0.54
N HIS A 75 -13.28 -2.15 1.52
CA HIS A 75 -13.42 -3.59 1.34
C HIS A 75 -14.58 -4.09 2.20
N GLU A 76 -15.46 -4.89 1.60
CA GLU A 76 -16.59 -5.50 2.28
C GLU A 76 -16.19 -6.78 3.01
N LYS A 77 -16.83 -7.05 4.15
CA LYS A 77 -16.67 -8.28 4.94
C LYS A 77 -17.94 -9.12 4.85
N SER A 78 -18.37 -9.41 3.63
CA SER A 78 -19.67 -10.01 3.35
C SER A 78 -19.77 -11.45 3.87
N ASN A 79 -18.68 -12.21 3.71
CA ASN A 79 -18.61 -13.62 4.05
C ASN A 79 -17.41 -13.93 4.98
N GLU A 80 -17.27 -15.19 5.42
CA GLU A 80 -16.17 -15.61 6.29
C GLU A 80 -14.79 -15.45 5.62
N ASN A 81 -14.67 -15.76 4.33
CA ASN A 81 -13.41 -15.64 3.60
C ASN A 81 -12.90 -14.20 3.56
N ASP A 82 -13.78 -13.22 3.33
CA ASP A 82 -13.42 -11.80 3.35
C ASP A 82 -12.87 -11.38 4.72
N ARG A 83 -13.47 -11.90 5.80
CA ARG A 83 -13.04 -11.62 7.18
C ARG A 83 -11.68 -12.26 7.48
N LEU A 84 -11.48 -13.50 7.04
CA LEU A 84 -10.18 -14.17 7.16
C LEU A 84 -9.11 -13.45 6.35
N GLN A 85 -9.44 -13.02 5.14
CA GLN A 85 -8.55 -12.25 4.27
C GLN A 85 -8.13 -10.95 4.94
N TYR A 86 -9.07 -10.22 5.53
CA TYR A 86 -8.78 -9.02 6.31
C TYR A 86 -7.81 -9.29 7.48
N ILE A 87 -8.03 -10.36 8.25
CA ILE A 87 -7.14 -10.74 9.36
C ILE A 87 -5.75 -11.04 8.84
N CYS A 88 -5.64 -11.82 7.76
CA CYS A 88 -4.36 -12.10 7.13
C CYS A 88 -3.64 -10.81 6.69
N VAL A 89 -4.35 -9.85 6.09
CA VAL A 89 -3.78 -8.54 5.70
C VAL A 89 -3.23 -7.79 6.91
N LYS A 90 -3.97 -7.76 8.02
CA LYS A 90 -3.51 -7.09 9.25
C LYS A 90 -2.31 -7.78 9.88
N LEU A 91 -2.29 -9.11 9.90
CA LEU A 91 -1.16 -9.88 10.39
C LEU A 91 0.08 -9.72 9.49
N ALA A 92 -0.08 -9.78 8.16
CA ALA A 92 1.00 -9.55 7.21
C ALA A 92 1.65 -8.17 7.44
N HIS A 93 0.83 -7.12 7.53
CA HIS A 93 1.31 -5.78 7.84
C HIS A 93 2.07 -5.71 9.18
N PHE A 94 1.55 -6.38 10.22
CA PHE A 94 2.22 -6.45 11.51
C PHE A 94 3.62 -7.08 11.40
N TYR A 95 3.74 -8.24 10.74
CA TYR A 95 5.04 -8.91 10.57
C TYR A 95 6.01 -8.12 9.67
N ASP A 96 5.52 -7.50 8.59
CA ASP A 96 6.34 -6.68 7.70
C ASP A 96 6.88 -5.44 8.43
N SER A 97 6.04 -4.77 9.23
CA SER A 97 6.48 -3.60 10.01
C SER A 97 7.64 -3.91 10.95
N LYS A 98 7.71 -5.15 11.49
CA LYS A 98 8.78 -5.59 12.37
C LYS A 98 10.04 -5.99 11.60
N ALA A 99 9.88 -6.69 10.48
CA ALA A 99 11.00 -7.09 9.63
C ALA A 99 11.77 -5.87 9.08
N HIS A 100 11.06 -4.82 8.67
CA HIS A 100 11.66 -3.66 8.00
C HIS A 100 12.30 -2.61 8.93
N SER A 101 12.15 -2.73 10.26
CA SER A 101 12.78 -1.79 11.20
C SER A 101 14.31 -1.76 11.09
N THR A 102 14.94 -2.85 10.64
CA THR A 102 16.39 -2.93 10.40
C THR A 102 16.78 -2.40 9.01
N ASP A 103 15.86 -2.45 8.05
CA ASP A 103 16.09 -2.04 6.65
C ASP A 103 15.98 -0.53 6.44
N GLU A 104 15.25 0.20 7.30
CA GLU A 104 15.01 1.64 7.12
C GLU A 104 16.32 2.45 7.05
N ASN A 105 17.29 2.14 7.92
CA ASN A 105 18.59 2.82 7.94
C ASN A 105 19.38 2.57 6.64
N VAL A 106 19.29 1.35 6.10
CA VAL A 106 19.91 0.97 4.82
C VAL A 106 19.27 1.76 3.69
N TRP A 107 17.93 1.84 3.66
CA TRP A 107 17.20 2.66 2.70
C TRP A 107 17.62 4.13 2.77
N ARG A 108 17.60 4.75 3.95
CA ARG A 108 17.97 6.17 4.12
C ARG A 108 19.41 6.45 3.68
N SER A 109 20.35 5.58 4.03
CA SER A 109 21.76 5.71 3.62
C SER A 109 21.93 5.64 2.10
N LEU A 110 21.28 4.66 1.46
CA LEU A 110 21.34 4.50 0.00
C LEU A 110 20.65 5.64 -0.75
N LEU A 111 19.52 6.14 -0.24
CA LEU A 111 18.83 7.28 -0.82
C LEU A 111 19.69 8.55 -0.75
N ARG A 112 20.34 8.81 0.39
CA ARG A 112 21.28 9.93 0.53
C ARG A 112 22.45 9.82 -0.47
N THR A 113 23.00 8.62 -0.61
CA THR A 113 24.08 8.35 -1.58
C THR A 113 23.59 8.57 -3.02
N PHE A 114 22.38 8.10 -3.32
CA PHE A 114 21.80 8.24 -4.64
C PHE A 114 21.53 9.69 -5.01
N GLN A 115 21.06 10.54 -4.09
CA GLN A 115 20.81 11.96 -4.39
C GLN A 115 22.05 12.67 -4.94
N ASN A 116 23.25 12.30 -4.46
CA ASN A 116 24.52 12.89 -4.88
C ASN A 116 25.19 12.18 -6.07
N SER A 117 24.65 11.04 -6.51
CA SER A 117 25.24 10.25 -7.60
C SER A 117 24.68 10.62 -8.96
N SER A 118 25.45 10.48 -10.04
CA SER A 118 24.92 10.59 -11.41
C SER A 118 24.23 9.31 -11.90
N THR A 119 24.43 8.18 -11.20
CA THR A 119 23.88 6.87 -11.61
C THR A 119 23.10 6.22 -10.47
N ILE A 120 22.28 5.21 -10.77
CA ILE A 120 21.52 4.45 -9.77
C ILE A 120 22.41 3.30 -9.26
N PRO A 121 22.77 3.24 -7.96
CA PRO A 121 23.52 2.13 -7.39
C PRO A 121 22.84 0.78 -7.63
N LYS A 122 23.62 -0.26 -7.94
CA LYS A 122 23.10 -1.64 -8.14
C LYS A 122 22.33 -2.15 -6.92
N THR A 123 22.82 -1.83 -5.72
CA THR A 123 22.19 -2.15 -4.43
C THR A 123 20.81 -1.50 -4.30
N LEU A 124 20.67 -0.23 -4.67
CA LEU A 124 19.39 0.46 -4.67
C LEU A 124 18.40 -0.16 -5.66
N LYS A 125 18.85 -0.51 -6.87
CA LYS A 125 17.99 -1.24 -7.83
C LYS A 125 17.52 -2.59 -7.28
N TYR A 126 18.40 -3.32 -6.61
CA TYR A 126 18.05 -4.58 -5.97
C TYR A 126 16.99 -4.38 -4.88
N LEU A 127 17.18 -3.42 -3.97
CA LEU A 127 16.21 -3.14 -2.91
C LEU A 127 14.85 -2.73 -3.44
N VAL A 128 14.78 -1.88 -4.48
CA VAL A 128 13.51 -1.52 -5.12
C VAL A 128 12.78 -2.75 -5.66
N ARG A 129 13.51 -3.72 -6.24
CA ARG A 129 12.92 -4.98 -6.72
C ARG A 129 12.46 -5.90 -5.58
N GLN A 130 13.07 -5.80 -4.39
CA GLN A 130 12.58 -6.48 -3.19
C GLN A 130 11.35 -5.79 -2.58
N GLY A 131 10.96 -4.62 -3.11
CA GLY A 131 9.81 -3.86 -2.64
C GLY A 131 10.22 -2.69 -1.75
N ILE A 132 9.56 -1.55 -1.96
CA ILE A 132 9.75 -0.35 -1.13
C ILE A 132 8.78 -0.44 0.06
N PRO A 133 9.26 -0.30 1.31
CA PRO A 133 8.41 -0.23 2.49
C PRO A 133 7.35 0.87 2.36
N ASN A 134 6.09 0.57 2.74
CA ASN A 134 4.94 1.47 2.55
C ASN A 134 5.22 2.92 3.00
N HIS A 135 5.76 3.07 4.20
CA HIS A 135 6.03 4.38 4.82
C HIS A 135 7.15 5.18 4.12
N LEU A 136 8.05 4.53 3.37
CA LEU A 136 9.12 5.17 2.61
C LEU A 136 8.73 5.46 1.15
N ARG A 137 7.62 4.91 0.64
CA ARG A 137 7.27 5.02 -0.78
C ARG A 137 7.18 6.45 -1.26
N SER A 138 6.51 7.32 -0.51
CA SER A 138 6.38 8.74 -0.88
C SER A 138 7.75 9.40 -1.05
N GLU A 139 8.64 9.22 -0.08
CA GLU A 139 10.00 9.77 -0.08
C GLU A 139 10.84 9.21 -1.23
N VAL A 140 10.87 7.88 -1.40
CA VAL A 140 11.65 7.20 -2.44
C VAL A 140 11.19 7.62 -3.84
N TRP A 141 9.88 7.56 -4.11
CA TRP A 141 9.35 7.95 -5.41
C TRP A 141 9.57 9.43 -5.70
N HIS A 142 9.40 10.30 -4.70
CA HIS A 142 9.69 11.72 -4.83
C HIS A 142 11.15 11.94 -5.27
N ILE A 143 12.12 11.30 -4.61
CA ILE A 143 13.54 11.41 -4.98
C ILE A 143 13.78 10.96 -6.42
N PHE A 144 13.18 9.83 -6.84
CA PHE A 144 13.35 9.30 -8.20
C PHE A 144 12.79 10.26 -9.26
N ILE A 145 11.57 10.75 -9.03
CA ILE A 145 10.90 11.70 -9.91
C ILE A 145 11.71 12.99 -9.99
N GLN A 146 12.10 13.58 -8.85
CA GLN A 146 12.87 14.83 -8.81
C GLN A 146 14.15 14.74 -9.61
N LYS A 147 14.86 13.61 -9.50
CA LYS A 147 16.10 13.40 -10.24
C LYS A 147 15.86 13.26 -11.75
N GLN A 148 14.80 12.55 -12.14
CA GLN A 148 14.41 12.39 -13.55
C GLN A 148 14.02 13.73 -14.19
N ILE A 149 13.22 14.54 -13.49
CA ILE A 149 12.67 15.80 -14.03
C ILE A 149 13.59 17.01 -13.79
N ASN A 150 14.73 16.85 -13.12
CA ASN A 150 15.60 17.97 -12.74
C ASN A 150 16.00 18.84 -13.94
N HIS A 151 16.33 18.21 -15.07
CA HIS A 151 16.68 18.92 -16.30
C HIS A 151 15.49 19.74 -16.83
N ILE A 152 14.28 19.17 -16.84
CA ILE A 152 13.04 19.86 -17.23
C ILE A 152 12.75 21.04 -16.30
N ARG A 153 12.88 20.86 -14.98
CA ARG A 153 12.67 21.94 -14.00
C ARG A 153 13.68 23.07 -14.17
N LYS A 154 14.94 22.77 -14.50
CA LYS A 154 15.97 23.78 -14.80
C LYS A 154 15.65 24.57 -16.06
N GLU A 155 15.16 23.89 -17.11
CA GLU A 155 14.82 24.53 -18.38
C GLU A 155 13.53 25.36 -18.30
N LYS A 156 12.47 24.80 -17.70
CA LYS A 156 11.13 25.38 -17.72
C LYS A 156 10.80 26.26 -16.50
N GLY A 157 11.57 26.14 -15.43
CA GLY A 157 11.35 26.87 -14.18
C GLY A 157 10.40 26.15 -13.21
N VAL A 158 10.42 26.58 -11.95
CA VAL A 158 9.70 25.91 -10.84
C VAL A 158 8.18 26.08 -10.93
N SER A 159 7.71 27.18 -11.51
CA SER A 159 6.29 27.49 -11.66
C SER A 159 5.67 26.96 -12.95
N TYR A 160 6.42 26.18 -13.73
CA TYR A 160 5.99 25.74 -15.07
C TYR A 160 4.67 24.98 -15.04
N TYR A 161 4.50 24.09 -14.06
CA TYR A 161 3.25 23.34 -13.91
C TYR A 161 2.06 24.28 -13.64
N GLN A 162 2.19 25.22 -12.71
CA GLN A 162 1.13 26.20 -12.41
C GLN A 162 0.81 27.05 -13.63
N SER A 163 1.84 27.50 -14.37
CA SER A 163 1.63 28.24 -15.61
C SER A 163 0.84 27.42 -16.63
N LEU A 164 1.14 26.13 -16.80
CA LEU A 164 0.40 25.24 -17.69
C LEU A 164 -1.06 25.07 -17.25
N SER A 165 -1.31 24.93 -15.94
CA SER A 165 -2.67 24.84 -15.39
C SER A 165 -3.48 26.11 -15.64
N HIS A 166 -2.87 27.29 -15.55
CA HIS A 166 -3.55 28.55 -15.85
C HIS A 166 -3.67 28.86 -17.34
N LEU A 167 -2.86 28.19 -18.18
CA LEU A 167 -2.80 28.43 -19.61
C LEU A 167 -4.01 27.89 -20.37
N LEU A 168 -4.83 27.02 -19.77
CA LEU A 168 -5.98 26.36 -20.39
C LEU A 168 -6.91 27.39 -21.08
N PRO A 169 -6.82 27.57 -22.41
CA PRO A 169 -7.71 28.50 -23.10
C PRO A 169 -9.13 27.92 -23.12
N ASN A 170 -10.15 28.77 -23.11
CA ASN A 170 -11.54 28.38 -23.39
C ASN A 170 -11.66 27.98 -24.88
N SER A 171 -11.18 26.79 -25.23
CA SER A 171 -11.27 26.20 -26.56
C SER A 171 -12.17 24.97 -26.54
N ASP A 172 -12.89 24.71 -27.63
CA ASP A 172 -13.78 23.55 -27.74
C ASP A 172 -13.05 22.21 -27.55
N LEU A 173 -11.77 22.15 -27.92
CA LEU A 173 -10.93 20.98 -27.69
C LEU A 173 -10.64 20.75 -26.21
N ASN A 174 -10.37 21.82 -25.44
CA ASN A 174 -10.17 21.69 -24.00
C ASN A 174 -11.45 21.30 -23.29
N ASN A 175 -12.59 21.86 -23.69
CA ASN A 175 -13.91 21.47 -23.21
C ASN A 175 -14.18 19.97 -23.43
N LYS A 176 -13.68 19.41 -24.54
CA LYS A 176 -13.79 17.96 -24.81
C LYS A 176 -12.89 17.14 -23.88
N PHE A 177 -11.63 17.53 -23.68
CA PHE A 177 -10.72 16.80 -22.78
C PHE A 177 -11.15 16.89 -21.33
N GLU A 178 -11.59 18.05 -20.87
CA GLU A 178 -12.12 18.25 -19.51
C GLU A 178 -13.32 17.35 -19.25
N LYS A 179 -14.29 17.30 -20.18
CA LYS A 179 -15.43 16.37 -20.09
C LYS A 179 -14.97 14.92 -20.01
N GLN A 180 -13.98 14.52 -20.80
CA GLN A 180 -13.47 13.15 -20.77
C GLN A 180 -12.76 12.83 -19.44
N ILE A 181 -11.92 13.73 -18.94
CA ILE A 181 -11.25 13.59 -17.65
C ILE A 181 -12.30 13.47 -16.54
N ALA A 182 -13.33 14.33 -16.55
CA ALA A 182 -14.41 14.27 -15.59
C ALA A 182 -15.13 12.93 -15.62
N LEU A 183 -15.52 12.44 -16.81
CA LEU A 183 -16.14 11.11 -16.95
C LEU A 183 -15.23 9.99 -16.42
N ASP A 184 -13.94 10.06 -16.74
CA ASP A 184 -12.96 9.05 -16.33
C ASP A 184 -12.70 9.06 -14.83
N LEU A 185 -12.70 10.23 -14.22
CA LEU A 185 -12.53 10.39 -12.78
C LEU A 185 -13.70 9.76 -11.99
N HIS A 186 -14.92 9.76 -12.54
CA HIS A 186 -16.07 9.10 -11.91
C HIS A 186 -15.92 7.58 -11.87
N ARG A 187 -15.24 6.99 -12.86
CA ARG A 187 -14.96 5.55 -12.95
C ARG A 187 -13.59 5.14 -12.38
N THR A 188 -12.77 6.09 -11.96
CA THR A 188 -11.44 5.82 -11.41
C THR A 188 -11.50 5.58 -9.90
N MET A 189 -11.08 4.39 -9.47
CA MET A 189 -10.99 4.00 -8.04
C MET A 189 -12.27 4.27 -7.23
N PRO A 190 -13.45 3.79 -7.66
CA PRO A 190 -14.74 4.13 -7.04
C PRO A 190 -14.84 3.67 -5.57
N SER A 191 -14.09 2.64 -5.18
CA SER A 191 -14.03 2.15 -3.80
C SER A 191 -13.03 2.91 -2.91
N ASN A 192 -12.23 3.84 -3.45
CA ASN A 192 -11.28 4.61 -2.65
C ASN A 192 -11.95 5.80 -1.96
N ILE A 193 -11.76 5.97 -0.66
CA ILE A 193 -12.39 7.05 0.12
C ILE A 193 -12.12 8.45 -0.42
N ARG A 194 -10.94 8.70 -1.01
CA ARG A 194 -10.56 10.01 -1.56
C ARG A 194 -11.12 10.26 -2.96
N PHE A 195 -11.63 9.23 -3.61
CA PHE A 195 -12.15 9.29 -4.97
C PHE A 195 -13.58 8.76 -5.08
N SER A 196 -14.28 8.50 -3.97
CA SER A 196 -15.56 7.77 -4.01
C SER A 196 -16.76 8.67 -4.31
N ASN A 197 -16.76 9.93 -3.87
CA ASN A 197 -17.88 10.85 -4.07
C ASN A 197 -17.40 12.20 -4.63
N LYS A 198 -18.34 13.04 -5.10
CA LYS A 198 -18.04 14.33 -5.75
C LYS A 198 -17.39 15.34 -4.79
N ASP A 199 -17.65 15.21 -3.50
CA ASP A 199 -17.14 16.10 -2.45
C ASP A 199 -15.81 15.59 -1.85
N SER A 200 -15.24 14.50 -2.37
CA SER A 200 -13.99 13.94 -1.88
C SER A 200 -12.80 14.76 -2.36
N ASP A 201 -11.82 15.03 -1.49
CA ASP A 201 -10.64 15.87 -1.80
C ASP A 201 -9.86 15.45 -3.06
N GLY A 202 -9.85 14.15 -3.39
CA GLY A 202 -9.19 13.63 -4.59
C GLY A 202 -9.94 13.89 -5.90
N ARG A 203 -11.15 14.47 -5.83
CA ARG A 203 -11.97 14.86 -6.98
C ARG A 203 -12.12 16.37 -7.16
N VAL A 204 -11.58 17.18 -6.26
CA VAL A 204 -11.63 18.64 -6.41
C VAL A 204 -10.66 19.05 -7.52
N THR A 205 -11.21 19.28 -8.71
CA THR A 205 -10.54 20.06 -9.75
C THR A 205 -10.54 21.52 -9.29
N SER A 206 -9.40 21.99 -8.79
CA SER A 206 -9.13 23.42 -8.58
C SER A 206 -9.02 24.15 -9.91
#